data_AF-A0A953PVU5-F1
#
_entry.id   AF-A0A953PVU5-F1
#
_cell.length_a   1.000
_cell.length_b   1.000
_cell.length_c   1.000
_cell.angle_alpha   90.00
_cell.angle_beta   90.00
_cell.angle_gamma   90.00
#
_symmetry.space_group_name_H-M   'P 1'
#
loop_
_entity.id
_entity.type
_entity.pdbx_description
1 polymer ?
#
loop_
_entity_poly.entity_id
_entity_poly.type
_entity_poly.pdbx_seq_one_letter_code
_entity_poly.pdbx_strand_id
1 'polypeptide(L)' 'MENDEPPSPELPTHSEDGVDLTLIRWMLSLTPAERLEALQGIVDFIESVRRENGQD' A
#
# COMPACT_ATOMS: atom_id res chain seq x y z
N MET A 1 0.48 8.88 -35.89
CA MET A 1 1.78 8.54 -35.30
C MET A 1 1.45 7.65 -34.12
N GLU A 2 1.78 6.36 -34.23
CA GLU A 2 1.80 5.45 -33.08
C GLU A 2 2.84 6.03 -32.12
N ASN A 3 2.47 6.27 -30.87
CA ASN A 3 3.43 6.78 -29.88
C ASN A 3 4.35 5.61 -29.50
N ASP A 4 5.53 5.53 -30.13
CA ASP A 4 6.66 4.70 -29.71
C ASP A 4 7.31 5.29 -28.44
N GLU A 5 6.54 5.47 -27.36
CA GLU A 5 7.12 5.79 -26.06
C GLU A 5 7.82 4.53 -25.53
N PRO A 6 9.14 4.53 -25.27
CA PRO A 6 9.80 3.39 -24.67
C PRO A 6 9.12 3.07 -23.33
N PRO A 7 8.91 1.78 -22.99
CA PRO A 7 8.33 1.43 -21.71
C PRO A 7 9.16 2.07 -20.60
N SER A 8 8.53 2.91 -19.78
CA SER A 8 9.17 3.46 -18.59
C SER A 8 9.69 2.30 -17.74
N PRO A 9 10.92 2.37 -17.21
CA PRO A 9 11.47 1.29 -16.41
C PRO A 9 10.55 1.02 -15.22
N GLU A 10 9.97 -0.18 -15.16
CA GLU A 10 9.17 -0.60 -14.02
C GLU A 10 10.06 -0.60 -12.78
N LEU A 11 9.63 0.13 -11.75
CA LEU A 11 10.35 0.17 -10.49
C LEU A 11 10.31 -1.21 -9.83
N PRO A 12 11.40 -1.66 -9.17
CA PRO A 12 11.41 -2.93 -8.46
C PRO A 12 10.29 -2.97 -7.42
N THR A 13 9.62 -4.12 -7.37
CA THR A 13 8.53 -4.41 -6.41
C THR A 13 9.07 -4.89 -5.07
N HIS A 14 10.27 -5.47 -5.05
CA HIS A 14 10.91 -5.99 -3.84
C HIS A 14 12.36 -5.51 -3.72
N SER A 15 12.87 -5.37 -2.49
CA SER A 15 14.31 -5.18 -2.21
C SER A 15 15.10 -6.49 -2.38
N GLU A 16 16.43 -6.41 -2.36
CA GLU A 16 17.30 -7.60 -2.36
C GLU A 16 17.03 -8.54 -1.16
N ASP A 17 16.57 -7.99 -0.04
CA ASP A 17 16.16 -8.74 1.15
C ASP A 17 14.71 -9.27 1.08
N GLY A 18 14.01 -9.05 -0.02
CA GLY A 18 12.63 -9.49 -0.23
C GLY A 18 11.55 -8.59 0.39
N VAL A 19 11.88 -7.37 0.79
CA VAL A 19 10.89 -6.41 1.33
C VAL A 19 10.04 -5.85 0.19
N ASP A 20 8.71 -5.94 0.30
CA ASP A 20 7.79 -5.32 -0.66
C ASP A 20 7.90 -3.79 -0.61
N LEU A 21 8.39 -3.20 -1.71
CA LEU A 21 8.59 -1.77 -1.89
C LEU A 21 7.34 -1.06 -2.40
N THR A 22 6.34 -1.79 -2.89
CA THR A 22 5.10 -1.21 -3.44
C THR A 22 4.29 -0.55 -2.34
N LEU A 23 4.14 -1.21 -1.19
CA LEU A 23 3.45 -0.65 -0.03
C LEU A 23 4.18 0.56 0.55
N ILE A 24 5.52 0.49 0.63
CA ILE A 24 6.36 1.62 1.11
C ILE A 24 6.19 2.82 0.18
N ARG A 25 6.30 2.61 -1.13
CA ARG A 25 6.19 3.68 -2.13
C ARG A 25 4.79 4.30 -2.12
N TRP A 26 3.76 3.48 -1.97
CA TRP A 26 2.39 3.95 -1.81
C TRP A 26 2.24 4.81 -0.54
N MET A 27 2.68 4.35 0.64
CA MET A 27 2.61 5.13 1.88
C MET A 27 3.36 6.48 1.82
N LEU A 28 4.47 6.52 1.07
CA LEU A 28 5.23 7.75 0.85
C LEU A 28 4.60 8.69 -0.19
N SER A 29 3.72 8.20 -1.07
CA SER A 29 2.95 9.03 -1.99
C SER A 29 1.76 9.75 -1.34
N LEU A 30 1.32 9.29 -0.17
CA LEU A 30 0.21 9.88 0.57
C LEU A 30 0.63 11.17 1.30
N THR A 31 -0.28 12.13 1.35
CA THR A 31 -0.21 13.26 2.30
C THR A 31 -0.31 12.76 3.74
N PRO A 32 0.07 13.58 4.75
CA PRO A 32 -0.09 13.20 6.15
C PRO A 32 -1.53 12.84 6.54
N ALA A 33 -2.53 13.52 5.98
CA ALA A 33 -3.93 13.24 6.26
C ALA A 33 -4.38 11.90 5.66
N GLU A 34 -4.09 11.66 4.38
CA GLU A 34 -4.41 10.40 3.70
C GLU A 34 -3.72 9.21 4.36
N ARG A 35 -2.49 9.40 4.87
CA ARG A 35 -1.80 8.36 5.63
C ARG A 35 -2.54 8.00 6.92
N LEU A 36 -3.09 8.99 7.63
CA LEU A 36 -3.89 8.74 8.83
C LEU A 36 -5.18 8.01 8.50
N GLU A 37 -5.86 8.39 7.43
CA GLU A 37 -7.08 7.71 6.97
C GLU A 37 -6.81 6.26 6.58
N ALA A 38 -5.73 6.00 5.84
CA ALA A 38 -5.31 4.64 5.49
C ALA A 38 -5.03 3.79 6.73
N LEU A 39 -4.32 4.34 7.72
CA LEU A 39 -4.04 3.64 8.98
C LEU A 39 -5.31 3.38 9.79
N GLN A 40 -6.24 4.34 9.84
CA GLN A 40 -7.52 4.14 10.51
C GLN A 40 -8.32 3.03 9.85
N GLY A 41 -8.35 2.97 8.52
CA GLY A 41 -9.01 1.88 7.79
C GLY A 41 -8.45 0.49 8.11
N ILE A 42 -7.13 0.38 8.35
CA ILE A 42 -6.50 -0.88 8.78
C ILE A 42 -6.95 -1.25 10.19
N VAL A 43 -7.00 -0.29 11.13
CA VAL A 43 -7.49 -0.51 12.49
C VAL A 43 -8.93 -0.99 12.47
N ASP A 44 -9.80 -0.29 11.73
CA ASP A 44 -11.22 -0.61 11.62
C ASP A 44 -11.43 -2.02 11.05
N PHE A 45 -10.64 -2.40 10.04
CA PHE A 45 -10.65 -3.74 9.46
C PHE A 45 -10.28 -4.81 10.49
N ILE A 46 -9.19 -4.62 11.24
CA ILE A 46 -8.75 -5.58 12.28
C ILE A 46 -9.83 -5.72 13.35
N GLU A 47 -10.41 -4.62 13.82
CA GLU A 47 -11.47 -4.65 14.82
C GLU A 47 -12.74 -5.36 14.28
N SER A 48 -13.09 -5.19 13.00
CA SER A 48 -14.17 -5.96 12.36
C SER A 48 -13.89 -7.46 12.40
N VAL A 49 -12.67 -7.87 12.00
CA VAL A 49 -12.26 -9.28 11.99
C VAL A 49 -12.29 -9.87 13.40
N ARG A 50 -11.88 -9.12 14.43
CA ARG A 50 -11.93 -9.58 15.84
C ARG A 50 -13.36 -9.83 16.30
N ARG A 51 -14.27 -8.90 15.99
CA ARG A 51 -15.70 -9.00 16.31
C ARG A 51 -16.34 -10.21 15.64
N GLU A 52 -16.06 -10.40 14.36
CA GLU A 52 -16.58 -11.54 13.58
C GLU A 52 -16.07 -12.89 14.08
N ASN A 53 -14.84 -12.93 14.61
CA ASN A 53 -14.26 -14.14 15.21
C ASN A 53 -14.63 -14.35 16.70
N GLY A 54 -15.53 -13.54 17.26
CA GLY A 54 -16.02 -13.70 18.64
C GLY A 54 -14.96 -13.48 19.72
N GLN A 55 -13.96 -12.63 19.44
CA GLN A 55 -12.88 -12.30 20.37
C GLN A 55 -13.16 -11.04 21.22
N ASP A 56 -14.44 -10.67 21.38
CA ASP A 56 -14.92 -9.51 22.16
C ASP A 56 -15.52 -9.94 23.51
#